data_AF-A0A2P2E2X7-F1
#
_entry.id   AF-A0A2P2E2X7-F1
#
_cell.length_a   1.000
_cell.length_b   1.000
_cell.length_c   1.000
_cell.angle_alpha   90.00
_cell.angle_beta   90.00
_cell.angle_gamma   90.00
#
_symmetry.space_group_name_H-M   'P 1'
#
loop_
_entity.id
_entity.type
_entity.pdbx_description
1 polymer ?
#
loop_
_entity_poly.entity_id
_entity_poly.type
_entity_poly.pdbx_seq_one_letter_code
_entity_poly.pdbx_strand_id
1 'polypeptide(L)'
;MKTFTRLNIVLMFVFVFSFADCKKKAGIDSIEWKDESLKLTAEICEKYRKCSEKNWSELPEKTRELAKSRLDEANCQKEFRQSNLYRLAGDDIPKTMDAYRNCHKEIIKSNCEDLQAGLVDINVDCKLVKKFQID
;
A
#
# COMPACT_ATOMS: atom_id res chain seq x y z
N MET A 1 -39.15 -8.22 -60.98
CA MET A 1 -39.26 -9.70 -60.93
C MET A 1 -37.91 -10.25 -60.51
N LYS A 2 -37.84 -10.88 -59.31
CA LYS A 2 -36.87 -11.88 -58.80
C LYS A 2 -35.35 -11.59 -59.03
N THR A 3 -34.44 -11.62 -58.06
CA THR A 3 -34.38 -12.41 -56.82
C THR A 3 -33.23 -11.94 -55.94
N PHE A 4 -33.53 -11.93 -54.65
CA PHE A 4 -32.69 -11.85 -53.46
C PHE A 4 -31.70 -13.02 -53.36
N THR A 5 -30.39 -12.77 -53.33
CA THR A 5 -29.31 -13.69 -52.83
C THR A 5 -27.96 -12.96 -53.02
N ARG A 6 -27.00 -12.84 -52.11
CA ARG A 6 -26.71 -13.47 -50.83
C ARG A 6 -26.05 -12.46 -49.89
N LEU A 7 -26.61 -12.41 -48.69
CA LEU A 7 -26.01 -12.02 -47.43
C LEU A 7 -24.60 -12.63 -47.29
N ASN A 8 -23.56 -11.80 -47.24
CA ASN A 8 -22.26 -12.18 -46.69
C ASN A 8 -21.93 -11.23 -45.55
N ILE A 9 -22.21 -11.73 -44.37
CA ILE A 9 -21.79 -11.24 -43.07
C ILE A 9 -20.26 -11.33 -43.03
N VAL A 10 -19.58 -10.18 -42.99
CA VAL A 10 -18.24 -10.13 -42.40
C VAL A 10 -18.27 -9.00 -41.37
N LEU A 11 -18.61 -9.45 -40.16
CA LEU A 11 -18.61 -8.75 -38.90
C LEU A 11 -17.15 -8.43 -38.54
N MET A 12 -16.63 -7.26 -38.93
CA MET A 12 -15.28 -6.83 -38.57
C MET A 12 -15.32 -6.11 -37.21
N PHE A 13 -15.53 -6.87 -36.13
CA PHE A 13 -15.23 -6.40 -34.77
C PHE A 13 -13.72 -6.44 -34.57
N VAL A 14 -13.04 -5.33 -34.88
CA VAL A 14 -11.69 -5.10 -34.38
C VAL A 14 -11.82 -4.46 -32.99
N PHE A 15 -12.15 -5.30 -32.01
CA PHE A 15 -12.02 -4.94 -30.60
C PHE A 15 -10.55 -5.16 -30.23
N VAL A 16 -9.71 -4.14 -30.44
CA VAL A 16 -8.37 -4.11 -29.85
C VAL A 16 -8.56 -3.87 -28.36
N PHE A 17 -8.91 -4.93 -27.62
CA PHE A 17 -8.63 -4.96 -26.20
C PHE A 17 -7.10 -4.98 -26.07
N SER A 18 -6.50 -3.80 -26.02
CA SER A 18 -5.21 -3.64 -25.37
C SER A 18 -5.44 -3.96 -23.89
N PHE A 19 -5.44 -5.25 -23.55
CA PHE A 19 -5.02 -5.66 -22.24
C PHE A 19 -3.56 -5.23 -22.14
N ALA A 20 -3.34 -3.98 -21.70
CA ALA A 20 -2.06 -3.64 -21.11
C ALA A 20 -1.92 -4.59 -19.93
N ASP A 21 -1.22 -5.70 -20.15
CA ASP A 21 -0.72 -6.55 -19.09
C ASP A 21 0.05 -5.64 -18.15
N CYS A 22 -0.60 -5.20 -17.07
CA CYS A 22 0.07 -4.58 -15.95
C CYS A 22 0.86 -5.70 -15.28
N LYS A 23 1.99 -6.07 -15.90
CA LYS A 23 2.91 -7.09 -15.39
C LYS A 23 3.47 -6.54 -14.08
N LYS A 24 2.83 -6.90 -12.97
CA LYS A 24 3.40 -6.72 -11.64
C LYS A 24 4.80 -7.34 -11.68
N LYS A 25 5.84 -6.53 -11.48
CA LYS A 25 7.22 -7.03 -11.42
C LYS A 25 7.27 -8.16 -10.39
N ALA A 26 7.82 -9.30 -10.79
CA ALA A 26 7.98 -10.43 -9.88
C ALA A 26 8.96 -9.98 -8.77
N GLY A 27 8.47 -9.88 -7.54
CA GLY A 27 9.27 -9.48 -6.41
C GLY A 27 10.18 -10.60 -5.89
N ILE A 28 11.12 -10.26 -5.02
CA ILE A 28 12.02 -11.22 -4.39
C ILE A 28 11.34 -11.85 -3.18
N ASP A 29 11.30 -13.19 -3.14
CA ASP A 29 10.79 -13.92 -1.98
C ASP A 29 11.89 -14.07 -0.91
N SER A 30 11.99 -13.09 -0.02
CA SER A 30 12.91 -13.11 1.12
C SER A 30 12.13 -13.29 2.43
N ILE A 31 12.32 -14.44 3.09
CA ILE A 31 11.70 -14.73 4.39
C ILE A 31 12.21 -13.76 5.46
N GLU A 32 13.52 -13.52 5.50
CA GLU A 32 14.16 -12.60 6.47
C GLU A 32 13.55 -11.20 6.39
N TRP A 33 13.38 -10.68 5.17
CA TRP A 33 12.74 -9.38 4.97
C TRP A 33 11.28 -9.38 5.38
N LYS A 34 10.52 -10.41 5.04
CA LYS A 34 9.09 -10.50 5.37
C LYS A 34 8.89 -10.48 6.89
N ASP A 35 9.71 -11.21 7.64
CA ASP A 35 9.62 -11.24 9.09
C ASP A 35 10.04 -9.91 9.73
N GLU A 36 11.16 -9.35 9.27
CA GLU A 36 11.64 -8.03 9.73
C GLU A 36 10.59 -6.94 9.47
N SER A 37 10.14 -6.84 8.21
CA SER A 37 9.23 -5.78 7.78
C SER A 37 7.85 -5.89 8.44
N LEU A 38 7.36 -7.10 8.74
CA LEU A 38 6.13 -7.29 9.52
C LEU A 38 6.27 -6.80 10.96
N LYS A 39 7.42 -7.04 11.59
CA LYS A 39 7.72 -6.54 12.93
C LYS A 39 7.78 -5.00 12.94
N LEU A 40 8.51 -4.40 12.01
CA LEU A 40 8.58 -2.94 11.88
C LEU A 40 7.19 -2.33 11.65
N THR A 41 6.38 -2.98 10.81
CA THR A 41 5.01 -2.57 10.54
C THR A 41 4.18 -2.59 11.82
N ALA A 42 4.20 -3.68 12.59
CA ALA A 42 3.46 -3.78 13.86
C ALA A 42 3.80 -2.64 14.81
N GLU A 43 5.10 -2.32 14.95
CA GLU A 43 5.57 -1.22 15.80
C GLU A 43 5.06 0.15 15.31
N ILE A 44 5.03 0.38 14.00
CA ILE A 44 4.44 1.59 13.39
C ILE A 44 2.94 1.68 13.68
N CYS A 45 2.18 0.60 13.47
CA CYS A 45 0.73 0.58 13.71
C CYS A 45 0.43 0.89 15.18
N GLU A 46 1.17 0.28 16.10
CA GLU A 46 1.05 0.52 17.54
C GLU A 46 1.37 1.98 17.92
N LYS A 47 2.40 2.58 17.30
CA LYS A 47 2.73 3.99 17.49
C LYS A 47 1.58 4.90 17.06
N TYR A 48 1.03 4.69 15.86
CA TYR A 48 -0.10 5.48 15.36
C TYR A 48 -1.38 5.25 16.17
N ARG A 49 -1.63 4.02 16.63
CA ARG A 49 -2.74 3.70 17.53
C ARG A 49 -2.66 4.52 18.80
N LYS A 50 -1.53 4.47 19.51
CA LYS A 50 -1.29 5.27 20.74
C LYS A 50 -1.44 6.77 20.51
N CYS A 51 -0.94 7.28 19.39
CA CYS A 51 -1.08 8.69 19.06
C CYS A 51 -2.52 9.09 18.68
N SER A 52 -3.37 8.14 18.29
CA SER A 52 -4.75 8.41 17.90
C SER A 52 -5.75 8.24 19.05
N GLU A 53 -5.42 7.45 20.08
CA GLU A 53 -6.31 7.10 21.21
C GLU A 53 -6.94 8.32 21.88
N LYS A 54 -6.17 9.40 22.10
CA LYS A 54 -6.66 10.63 22.74
C LYS A 54 -7.75 11.34 21.93
N ASN A 55 -7.76 11.16 20.62
CA ASN A 55 -8.68 11.84 19.70
C ASN A 55 -9.90 10.98 19.37
N TRP A 56 -9.94 9.70 19.77
CA TRP A 56 -11.04 8.79 19.44
C TRP A 56 -12.37 9.19 20.08
N SER A 57 -12.35 9.85 21.24
CA SER A 57 -13.55 10.37 21.91
C SER A 57 -14.24 11.47 21.10
N GLU A 58 -13.50 12.17 20.24
CA GLU A 58 -14.00 13.26 19.40
C GLU A 58 -14.60 12.76 18.08
N LEU A 59 -14.38 11.48 17.74
CA LEU A 59 -14.86 10.88 16.50
C LEU A 59 -16.24 10.23 16.66
N PRO A 60 -17.13 10.33 15.65
CA PRO A 60 -18.35 9.53 15.59
C PRO A 60 -18.03 8.04 15.72
N GLU A 61 -18.92 7.28 16.36
CA GLU A 61 -18.68 5.86 16.69
C GLU A 61 -18.24 5.02 15.48
N LYS A 62 -18.94 5.14 14.35
CA LYS A 62 -18.58 4.43 13.12
C LYS A 62 -17.18 4.76 12.61
N THR A 63 -16.78 6.03 12.71
CA THR A 63 -15.45 6.49 12.29
C THR A 63 -14.37 6.00 13.23
N ARG A 64 -14.64 6.03 14.54
CA ARG A 64 -13.74 5.49 15.56
C ARG A 64 -13.51 4.00 15.37
N GLU A 65 -14.57 3.22 15.19
CA GLU A 65 -14.45 1.77 14.98
C GLU A 65 -13.70 1.43 13.69
N LEU A 66 -13.90 2.21 12.62
CA LEU A 66 -13.10 2.07 11.39
C LEU A 66 -11.61 2.39 11.62
N ALA A 67 -11.31 3.48 12.35
CA ALA A 67 -9.93 3.87 12.64
C ALA A 67 -9.22 2.83 13.52
N LYS A 68 -9.89 2.35 14.58
CA LYS A 68 -9.40 1.25 15.41
C LYS A 68 -9.15 0.00 14.57
N SER A 69 -10.10 -0.37 13.72
CA SER A 69 -9.99 -1.56 12.87
C SER A 69 -8.78 -1.49 11.94
N ARG A 70 -8.48 -0.32 11.36
CA ARG A 70 -7.31 -0.16 10.48
C ARG A 70 -5.98 -0.19 11.23
N LEU A 71 -5.95 0.38 12.44
CA LEU A 71 -4.74 0.43 13.28
C LEU A 71 -4.54 -0.83 14.11
N ASP A 72 -5.51 -1.75 14.11
CA ASP A 72 -5.34 -3.09 14.64
C ASP A 72 -4.18 -3.79 13.93
N GLU A 73 -3.28 -4.41 14.70
CA GLU A 73 -2.04 -4.99 14.19
C GLU A 73 -2.29 -5.98 13.05
N ALA A 74 -3.30 -6.85 13.19
CA ALA A 74 -3.58 -7.88 12.20
C ALA A 74 -4.04 -7.26 10.87
N ASN A 75 -4.91 -6.25 10.92
CA ASN A 75 -5.38 -5.55 9.72
C ASN A 75 -4.29 -4.69 9.09
N CYS A 76 -3.53 -3.96 9.90
CA CYS A 76 -2.44 -3.11 9.43
C CYS A 76 -1.35 -3.95 8.73
N GLN A 77 -0.94 -5.07 9.33
CA GLN A 77 -0.02 -6.01 8.69
C GLN A 77 -0.64 -6.68 7.46
N LYS A 78 -1.95 -6.97 7.46
CA LYS A 78 -2.65 -7.53 6.29
C LYS A 78 -2.59 -6.58 5.10
N GLU A 79 -2.82 -5.28 5.32
CA GLU A 79 -2.65 -4.26 4.29
C GLU A 79 -1.19 -4.19 3.83
N PHE A 80 -0.24 -4.19 4.75
CA PHE A 80 1.18 -4.17 4.41
C PHE A 80 1.62 -5.37 3.55
N ARG A 81 1.11 -6.58 3.83
CA ARG A 81 1.39 -7.80 3.03
C ARG A 81 0.96 -7.67 1.56
N GLN A 82 0.06 -6.74 1.24
CA GLN A 82 -0.38 -6.48 -0.13
C GLN A 82 0.54 -5.52 -0.89
N SER A 83 1.42 -4.81 -0.18
CA SER A 83 2.32 -3.80 -0.76
C SER A 83 3.47 -4.42 -1.55
N ASN A 84 4.01 -3.65 -2.50
CA ASN A 84 5.25 -4.01 -3.18
C ASN A 84 6.46 -4.02 -2.26
N LEU A 85 6.41 -3.24 -1.17
CA LEU A 85 7.44 -3.22 -0.16
C LEU A 85 7.56 -4.58 0.54
N TYR A 86 6.45 -5.20 0.92
CA TYR A 86 6.46 -6.55 1.50
C TYR A 86 6.95 -7.60 0.49
N ARG A 87 6.57 -7.44 -0.78
CA ARG A 87 6.92 -8.36 -1.86
C ARG A 87 8.31 -8.12 -2.45
N LEU A 88 9.01 -7.07 -2.04
CA LEU A 88 10.24 -6.58 -2.68
C LEU A 88 10.09 -6.49 -4.21
N ALA A 89 9.00 -5.88 -4.68
CA ALA A 89 8.74 -5.65 -6.10
C ALA A 89 9.08 -4.20 -6.45
N GLY A 90 10.01 -3.98 -7.38
CA GLY A 90 10.46 -2.64 -7.75
C GLY A 90 11.91 -2.64 -8.24
N ASP A 91 12.43 -1.45 -8.55
CA ASP A 91 13.73 -1.31 -9.22
C ASP A 91 14.94 -1.18 -8.28
N ASP A 92 14.76 -0.71 -7.04
CA ASP A 92 15.86 -0.47 -6.09
C ASP A 92 15.53 -1.03 -4.71
N ILE A 93 15.54 -2.35 -4.61
CA ILE A 93 15.18 -3.12 -3.42
C ILE A 93 16.02 -2.74 -2.19
N PRO A 94 17.38 -2.72 -2.24
CA PRO A 94 18.19 -2.39 -1.07
C PRO A 94 17.87 -0.99 -0.53
N LYS A 95 17.78 0.01 -1.41
CA LYS A 95 17.43 1.37 -1.02
C LYS A 95 16.05 1.46 -0.39
N THR A 96 15.09 0.69 -0.91
CA THR A 96 13.72 0.70 -0.41
C THR A 96 13.64 0.05 0.98
N MET A 97 14.37 -1.05 1.21
CA MET A 97 14.47 -1.68 2.53
C MET A 97 15.07 -0.72 3.56
N ASP A 98 16.17 -0.04 3.20
CA ASP A 98 16.82 0.92 4.09
C ASP A 98 15.95 2.14 4.37
N ALA A 99 15.26 2.66 3.35
CA ALA A 99 14.29 3.73 3.53
C ALA A 99 13.15 3.31 4.46
N TYR A 100 12.69 2.06 4.40
CA TYR A 100 11.67 1.58 5.34
C TYR A 100 12.18 1.53 6.78
N ARG A 101 13.39 1.01 6.99
CA ARG A 101 14.04 0.97 8.31
C ARG A 101 14.25 2.36 8.88
N ASN A 102 14.68 3.31 8.06
CA ASN A 102 14.91 4.68 8.49
C ASN A 102 13.58 5.40 8.78
N CYS A 103 12.60 5.24 7.90
CA CYS A 103 11.27 5.79 8.13
C CYS A 103 10.65 5.26 9.43
N HIS A 104 10.77 3.96 9.70
CA HIS A 104 10.37 3.36 10.97
C HIS A 104 11.03 4.07 12.15
N LYS A 105 12.36 4.23 12.15
CA LYS A 105 13.07 4.91 13.24
C LYS A 105 12.57 6.32 13.48
N GLU A 106 12.29 7.07 12.42
CA GLU A 106 11.76 8.43 12.52
C GLU A 106 10.35 8.42 13.12
N ILE A 107 9.44 7.57 12.62
CA ILE A 107 8.09 7.41 13.17
C ILE A 107 8.12 7.08 14.66
N ILE A 108 8.97 6.15 15.08
CA ILE A 108 9.05 5.73 16.49
C ILE A 108 9.54 6.88 17.38
N LYS A 109 10.50 7.69 16.91
CA LYS A 109 11.06 8.83 17.64
C LYS A 109 10.16 10.05 17.67
N SER A 110 9.34 10.27 16.64
CA SER A 110 8.45 11.43 16.57
C SER A 110 7.42 11.45 17.71
N ASN A 111 7.07 12.66 18.15
CA ASN A 111 5.95 12.86 19.06
C ASN A 111 4.61 12.70 18.30
N CYS A 112 3.50 12.68 19.03
CA CYS A 112 2.20 12.44 18.41
C CYS A 112 1.68 13.65 17.64
N GLU A 113 2.06 14.86 18.04
CA GLU A 113 1.71 16.10 17.38
C GLU A 113 2.28 16.13 15.94
N ASP A 114 3.56 15.79 15.79
CA ASP A 114 4.26 15.73 14.50
C ASP A 114 3.71 14.63 13.60
N LEU A 115 3.36 13.46 14.18
CA LEU A 115 2.76 12.35 13.45
C LEU A 115 1.34 12.70 12.96
N GLN A 116 0.53 13.33 13.79
CA GLN A 116 -0.82 13.78 13.43
C GLN A 116 -0.80 14.89 12.38
N ALA A 117 0.19 15.78 12.44
CA ALA A 117 0.42 16.82 11.45
C ALA A 117 1.02 16.28 10.14
N GLY A 118 1.37 14.99 10.07
CA GLY A 118 1.93 14.35 8.89
C GLY A 118 3.35 14.82 8.56
N LEU A 119 4.09 15.38 9.52
CA LEU A 119 5.43 15.94 9.29
C LEU A 119 6.45 14.85 8.96
N VAL A 120 6.17 13.61 9.37
CA VAL A 120 7.01 12.45 9.05
C VAL A 120 6.90 12.06 7.58
N ASP A 121 5.79 12.36 6.89
CA ASP A 121 5.64 12.14 5.44
C ASP A 121 6.52 13.09 4.60
N ILE A 122 7.11 14.11 5.22
CA ILE A 122 8.05 15.05 4.60
C ILE A 122 9.47 14.45 4.60
N ASN A 123 9.77 13.51 5.50
CA ASN A 123 11.04 12.81 5.53
C ASN A 123 11.26 12.05 4.21
N VAL A 124 12.46 12.17 3.64
CA VAL A 124 12.80 11.60 2.32
C VAL A 124 12.54 10.09 2.26
N ASP A 125 12.89 9.37 3.33
CA ASP A 125 12.74 7.92 3.40
C ASP A 125 11.27 7.52 3.54
N CYS A 126 10.49 8.20 4.37
CA CYS A 126 9.05 7.96 4.49
C CYS A 126 8.28 8.30 3.22
N LYS A 127 8.67 9.38 2.55
CA LYS A 127 8.12 9.76 1.24
C LYS A 127 8.44 8.72 0.17
N LEU A 128 9.62 8.12 0.23
CA LEU A 128 10.01 7.04 -0.68
C LEU A 128 9.17 5.79 -0.41
N VAL A 129 9.02 5.38 0.85
CA VAL A 129 8.17 4.25 1.26
C VAL A 129 6.74 4.41 0.77
N LYS A 130 6.14 5.60 0.94
CA LYS A 130 4.77 5.88 0.51
C LYS A 130 4.56 5.70 -0.99
N LYS A 131 5.55 6.04 -1.80
CA LYS A 131 5.51 5.81 -3.26
C LYS A 131 5.53 4.31 -3.58
N PHE A 132 6.37 3.54 -2.91
CA PHE A 132 6.48 2.10 -3.14
C PHE A 132 5.31 1.28 -2.61
N GLN A 133 4.52 1.79 -1.66
CA GLN A 133 3.34 1.08 -1.15
C GLN A 133 2.12 1.09 -2.11
N ILE A 134 2.03 2.07 -3.02
CA ILE A 134 0.81 2.33 -3.84
C ILE A 134 0.90 1.77 -5.27
N ASP A 135 2.09 1.50 -5.80
CA ASP A 135 2.28 0.99 -7.17
C ASP A 135 1.85 -0.49 -7.37
#